data_AF-A0A4Q3F2P8-F1
#
_entry.id   AF-A0A4Q3F2P8-F1
#
_cell.length_a   1.000
_cell.length_b   1.000
_cell.length_c   1.000
_cell.angle_alpha   90.00
_cell.angle_beta   90.00
_cell.angle_gamma   90.00
#
_symmetry.space_group_name_H-M   'P 1'
#
loop_
_entity.id
_entity.type
_entity.pdbx_description
1 polymer ?
#
loop_
_entity_poly.entity_id
_entity_poly.type
_entity_poly.pdbx_seq_one_letter_code
_entity_poly.pdbx_strand_id
1 'polypeptide(L)'
;MKNILIFLLLLSCMSANAQKVYFTDTTNRWYFLEDPGWKNVESGGSYSGDSLFNGYTYFRLEGGPGWVREDTANGIVYQKILLDSPEHILYNYNLSVGDTFISYDHAWDGGCDTFILGAIDTINIAGYTHKLQNFYDYHDTDRHAPYHIVIEGIGNMEARFSLAPLYHPDNLGLLTCFENNHRTVRIRPAIGFFDNMSSCQMLSVHNTIAKHVAAIIPNPANSSSMLRLSTTLQHATLTIFSSIGWPVAKVQIRQQSEIAIGHLLSTPGIYIYLLADDKNNITSTGRFIFQ
;
A
#
# COMPACT_ATOMS: atom_id res chain seq x y z
N MET A 1 -37.01 -20.18 37.90
CA MET A 1 -36.89 -20.06 36.42
C MET A 1 -36.35 -18.72 35.95
N LYS A 2 -36.84 -17.56 36.45
CA LYS A 2 -36.40 -16.22 35.98
C LYS A 2 -34.87 -15.98 36.09
N ASN A 3 -34.22 -16.48 37.12
CA ASN A 3 -32.76 -16.31 37.33
C ASN A 3 -31.90 -17.18 36.40
N ILE A 4 -32.42 -18.33 35.93
CA ILE A 4 -31.68 -19.21 34.99
C ILE A 4 -31.62 -18.57 33.60
N LEU A 5 -32.69 -17.88 33.19
CA LEU A 5 -32.74 -17.19 31.90
C LEU A 5 -31.72 -16.03 31.83
N ILE A 6 -31.57 -15.28 32.92
CA ILE A 6 -30.59 -14.19 33.01
C ILE A 6 -29.16 -14.74 32.95
N PHE A 7 -28.90 -15.87 33.62
CA PHE A 7 -27.58 -16.51 33.59
C PHE A 7 -27.21 -17.04 32.19
N LEU A 8 -28.17 -17.65 31.49
CA LEU A 8 -27.97 -18.09 30.09
C LEU A 8 -27.78 -16.91 29.13
N LEU A 9 -28.47 -15.79 29.33
CA LEU A 9 -28.25 -14.57 28.55
C LEU A 9 -26.85 -14.00 28.77
N LEU A 10 -26.37 -13.95 30.02
CA LEU A 10 -25.03 -13.48 30.34
C LEU A 10 -23.94 -14.40 29.74
N LEU A 11 -24.13 -15.73 29.72
CA LEU A 11 -23.20 -16.65 29.06
C LEU A 11 -23.12 -16.40 27.54
N SER A 12 -24.24 -16.05 26.89
CA SER A 12 -24.24 -15.75 25.46
C SER A 12 -23.54 -14.42 25.11
N CYS A 13 -23.41 -13.50 26.07
CA CYS A 13 -22.64 -12.26 25.88
C CYS A 13 -21.13 -12.45 26.05
N MET A 14 -20.68 -13.56 26.65
CA MET A 14 -19.25 -13.82 26.85
C MET A 14 -18.58 -14.46 25.64
N SER A 15 -19.34 -14.94 24.65
CA SER A 15 -18.82 -15.39 23.35
C SER A 15 -18.70 -14.24 22.35
N ALA A 16 -18.31 -13.04 22.82
CA ALA A 16 -17.74 -12.05 21.93
C ALA A 16 -16.36 -12.59 21.52
N ASN A 17 -16.35 -13.44 20.48
CA ASN A 17 -15.11 -13.85 19.84
C ASN A 17 -14.40 -12.56 19.46
N ALA A 18 -13.30 -12.25 20.15
CA ALA A 18 -12.42 -11.19 19.73
C ALA A 18 -12.13 -11.44 18.25
N GLN A 19 -12.56 -10.53 17.39
CA GLN A 19 -12.28 -10.64 15.97
C GLN A 19 -10.76 -10.72 15.83
N LYS A 20 -10.28 -11.76 15.16
CA LYS A 20 -8.87 -11.96 14.88
C LYS A 20 -8.62 -11.55 13.43
N VAL A 21 -7.54 -10.85 13.19
CA VAL A 21 -7.05 -10.61 11.83
C VAL A 21 -6.36 -11.89 11.38
N TYR A 22 -6.91 -12.50 10.33
CA TYR A 22 -6.28 -13.64 9.66
C TYR A 22 -5.30 -13.11 8.64
N PHE A 23 -4.20 -13.83 8.45
CA PHE A 23 -3.22 -13.49 7.42
C PHE A 23 -3.91 -13.50 6.05
N THR A 24 -4.74 -14.52 5.79
CA THR A 24 -5.51 -14.66 4.55
C THR A 24 -6.80 -13.83 4.49
N ASP A 25 -6.97 -12.81 5.34
CA ASP A 25 -8.07 -11.85 5.19
C ASP A 25 -7.85 -11.02 3.90
N THR A 26 -8.76 -11.15 2.93
CA THR A 26 -8.64 -10.50 1.62
C THR A 26 -8.71 -8.97 1.67
N THR A 27 -9.08 -8.41 2.82
CA THR A 27 -9.07 -6.97 3.08
C THR A 27 -7.71 -6.47 3.59
N ASN A 28 -6.75 -7.36 3.86
CA ASN A 28 -5.40 -7.01 4.23
C ASN A 28 -4.68 -6.28 3.09
N ARG A 29 -4.01 -5.19 3.44
CA ARG A 29 -3.08 -4.45 2.57
C ARG A 29 -1.81 -4.16 3.35
N TRP A 30 -0.69 -4.34 2.68
CA TRP A 30 0.64 -4.08 3.23
C TRP A 30 1.27 -2.95 2.47
N TYR A 31 1.98 -2.07 3.17
CA TYR A 31 2.71 -0.97 2.56
C TYR A 31 4.14 -1.03 3.03
N PHE A 32 5.07 -1.08 2.07
CA PHE A 32 6.48 -1.17 2.32
C PHE A 32 7.17 0.10 1.88
N LEU A 33 8.10 0.58 2.70
CA LEU A 33 9.03 1.62 2.31
C LEU A 33 10.27 0.95 1.74
N GLU A 34 10.46 1.08 0.43
CA GLU A 34 11.68 0.65 -0.24
C GLU A 34 12.70 1.79 -0.20
N ASP A 35 13.97 1.47 0.09
CA ASP A 35 15.10 2.40 -0.04
C ASP A 35 15.95 2.07 -1.28
N PRO A 36 15.56 2.54 -2.48
CA PRO A 36 16.35 2.37 -3.69
C PRO A 36 17.47 3.41 -3.83
N GLY A 37 17.93 4.02 -2.72
CA GLY A 37 18.96 5.07 -2.75
C GLY A 37 18.36 6.46 -2.91
N TRP A 38 17.74 6.97 -1.83
CA TRP A 38 17.25 8.35 -1.64
C TRP A 38 15.88 8.71 -2.22
N LYS A 39 15.15 7.76 -2.82
CA LYS A 39 13.75 7.98 -3.23
C LYS A 39 12.85 6.96 -2.58
N ASN A 40 12.06 7.38 -1.60
CA ASN A 40 11.03 6.56 -0.99
C ASN A 40 10.04 6.11 -2.08
N VAL A 41 10.14 4.86 -2.52
CA VAL A 41 9.12 4.22 -3.35
C VAL A 41 8.25 3.41 -2.40
N GLU A 42 6.97 3.75 -2.35
CA GLU A 42 5.97 2.95 -1.63
C GLU A 42 5.53 1.80 -2.54
N SER A 43 5.80 0.57 -2.12
CA SER A 43 5.20 -0.62 -2.73
C SER A 43 4.08 -1.14 -1.84
N GLY A 44 3.02 -1.62 -2.49
CA GLY A 44 1.83 -2.12 -1.82
C GLY A 44 1.62 -3.61 -2.12
N GLY A 45 1.13 -4.35 -1.14
CA GLY A 45 0.68 -5.73 -1.31
C GLY A 45 -0.81 -5.85 -1.06
N SER A 46 -1.44 -6.71 -1.83
CA SER A 46 -2.83 -7.09 -1.64
C SER A 46 -3.06 -8.53 -2.07
N TYR A 47 -4.26 -9.06 -1.84
CA TYR A 47 -4.68 -10.32 -2.45
C TYR A 47 -5.33 -10.06 -3.81
N SER A 48 -4.84 -10.72 -4.86
CA SER A 48 -5.33 -10.55 -6.23
C SER A 48 -6.40 -11.58 -6.64
N GLY A 49 -6.65 -12.60 -5.82
CA GLY A 49 -7.62 -13.66 -6.10
C GLY A 49 -7.38 -14.91 -5.26
N ASP A 50 -8.22 -15.92 -5.45
CA ASP A 50 -8.12 -17.21 -4.77
C ASP A 50 -8.20 -18.40 -5.75
N SER A 51 -7.88 -19.58 -5.25
CA SER A 51 -8.05 -20.85 -5.95
C SER A 51 -8.24 -22.01 -4.97
N LEU A 52 -8.96 -23.04 -5.39
CA LEU A 52 -9.16 -24.27 -4.63
C LEU A 52 -8.20 -25.35 -5.14
N PHE A 53 -7.36 -25.88 -4.26
CA PHE A 53 -6.42 -26.95 -4.59
C PHE A 53 -6.36 -27.98 -3.46
N ASN A 54 -6.56 -29.26 -3.78
CA ASN A 54 -6.60 -30.37 -2.82
C ASN A 54 -7.53 -30.12 -1.60
N GLY A 55 -8.65 -29.43 -1.82
CA GLY A 55 -9.62 -29.13 -0.76
C GLY A 55 -9.28 -27.92 0.11
N TYR A 56 -8.20 -27.20 -0.16
CA TYR A 56 -7.82 -25.98 0.54
C TYR A 56 -7.93 -24.77 -0.38
N THR A 57 -8.42 -23.65 0.17
CA THR A 57 -8.41 -22.35 -0.52
C THR A 57 -7.07 -21.67 -0.32
N TYR A 58 -6.46 -21.26 -1.42
CA TYR A 58 -5.25 -20.46 -1.43
C TYR A 58 -5.53 -19.09 -2.01
N PHE A 59 -4.87 -18.08 -1.48
CA PHE A 59 -4.97 -16.69 -1.91
C PHE A 59 -3.67 -16.26 -2.58
N ARG A 60 -3.77 -15.60 -3.73
CA ARG A 60 -2.61 -15.09 -4.47
C ARG A 60 -2.23 -13.70 -3.95
N LEU A 61 -0.97 -13.55 -3.55
CA LEU A 61 -0.42 -12.25 -3.15
C LEU A 61 0.01 -11.46 -4.39
N GLU A 62 -0.51 -10.25 -4.55
CA GLU A 62 -0.15 -9.32 -5.60
C GLU A 62 1.29 -8.82 -5.38
N GLY A 63 2.18 -9.02 -6.35
CA GLY A 63 3.60 -8.68 -6.21
C GLY A 63 4.44 -9.74 -5.47
N GLY A 64 3.80 -10.78 -4.92
CA GLY A 64 4.46 -11.94 -4.33
C GLY A 64 4.63 -13.09 -5.35
N PRO A 65 5.59 -14.00 -5.14
CA PRO A 65 5.86 -15.10 -6.06
C PRO A 65 4.90 -16.28 -5.90
N GLY A 66 3.87 -16.18 -5.05
CA GLY A 66 3.14 -17.38 -4.63
C GLY A 66 1.70 -17.20 -4.15
N TRP A 67 1.17 -18.36 -3.75
CA TRP A 67 -0.13 -18.63 -3.18
C TRP A 67 0.04 -18.94 -1.71
N VAL A 68 -0.83 -18.39 -0.86
CA VAL A 68 -0.79 -18.62 0.58
C VAL A 68 -2.11 -19.17 1.09
N ARG A 69 -2.05 -20.01 2.12
CA ARG A 69 -3.23 -20.39 2.89
C ARG A 69 -2.91 -20.34 4.37
N GLU A 70 -3.93 -20.21 5.19
CA GLU A 70 -3.81 -20.25 6.64
C GLU A 70 -4.60 -21.42 7.20
N ASP A 71 -3.91 -22.29 7.94
CA ASP A 71 -4.53 -23.29 8.80
C ASP A 71 -4.79 -22.63 10.17
N THR A 72 -5.98 -22.08 10.33
CA THR A 72 -6.36 -21.34 11.54
C THR A 72 -6.52 -22.21 12.77
N ALA A 73 -6.77 -23.51 12.60
CA ALA A 73 -6.85 -24.47 13.69
C ALA A 73 -5.46 -24.75 14.28
N ASN A 74 -4.44 -24.82 13.42
CA ASN A 74 -3.06 -25.07 13.83
C ASN A 74 -2.20 -23.81 13.91
N GLY A 75 -2.69 -22.62 13.55
CA GLY A 75 -1.92 -21.38 13.59
C GLY A 75 -0.71 -21.39 12.64
N ILE A 76 -0.84 -22.02 11.47
CA ILE A 76 0.24 -22.15 10.48
C ILE A 76 -0.18 -21.49 9.17
N VAL A 77 0.70 -20.64 8.62
CA VAL A 77 0.57 -20.10 7.27
C VAL A 77 1.47 -20.89 6.34
N TYR A 78 0.90 -21.38 5.24
CA TYR A 78 1.61 -22.11 4.20
C TYR A 78 1.73 -21.26 2.95
N GLN A 79 2.80 -21.47 2.19
CA GLN A 79 3.02 -20.88 0.90
C GLN A 79 3.34 -21.91 -0.18
N LYS A 80 3.01 -21.57 -1.42
CA LYS A 80 3.36 -22.31 -2.64
C LYS A 80 3.79 -21.32 -3.71
N ILE A 81 4.86 -21.58 -4.44
CA ILE A 81 5.24 -20.74 -5.59
C ILE A 81 4.21 -20.91 -6.71
N LEU A 82 3.93 -22.18 -7.03
CA LEU A 82 2.91 -22.56 -8.00
C LEU A 82 1.84 -23.38 -7.30
N LEU A 83 0.61 -23.33 -7.83
CA LEU A 83 -0.50 -24.03 -7.19
C LEU A 83 -0.28 -25.54 -7.09
N ASP A 84 0.57 -26.12 -7.95
CA ASP A 84 0.96 -27.53 -7.97
C ASP A 84 2.32 -27.84 -7.29
N SER A 85 3.05 -26.82 -6.79
CA SER A 85 4.30 -27.06 -6.06
C SER A 85 4.06 -27.72 -4.69
N PRO A 86 5.10 -28.19 -3.99
CA PRO A 86 4.99 -28.50 -2.57
C PRO A 86 4.59 -27.27 -1.75
N GLU A 87 3.99 -27.50 -0.59
CA GLU A 87 3.76 -26.46 0.41
C GLU A 87 4.99 -26.28 1.30
N HIS A 88 5.29 -25.03 1.62
CA HIS A 88 6.28 -24.66 2.61
C HIS A 88 5.61 -23.88 3.73
N ILE A 89 6.11 -24.01 4.95
CA ILE A 89 5.63 -23.18 6.05
C ILE A 89 6.19 -21.77 5.86
N LEU A 90 5.30 -20.79 5.74
CA LEU A 90 5.64 -19.39 5.75
C LEU A 90 5.70 -18.87 7.18
N TYR A 91 4.70 -19.15 8.01
CA TYR A 91 4.71 -18.79 9.44
C TYR A 91 4.16 -19.92 10.30
N ASN A 92 4.70 -20.05 11.51
CA ASN A 92 4.17 -20.93 12.55
C ASN A 92 4.02 -20.16 13.86
N TYR A 93 2.79 -19.79 14.20
CA TYR A 93 2.49 -19.00 15.39
C TYR A 93 2.51 -19.83 16.69
N ASN A 94 2.71 -21.15 16.60
CA ASN A 94 2.76 -22.06 17.76
C ASN A 94 4.18 -22.37 18.25
N LEU A 95 5.21 -21.76 17.65
CA LEU A 95 6.59 -21.91 18.11
C LEU A 95 6.77 -21.35 19.53
N SER A 96 7.63 -22.01 20.29
CA SER A 96 8.12 -21.60 21.61
C SER A 96 9.50 -20.94 21.50
N VAL A 97 9.86 -20.10 22.47
CA VAL A 97 11.21 -19.50 22.51
C VAL A 97 12.27 -20.61 22.57
N GLY A 98 13.26 -20.53 21.69
CA GLY A 98 14.31 -21.53 21.48
C GLY A 98 14.04 -22.50 20.33
N ASP A 99 12.80 -22.56 19.81
CA ASP A 99 12.48 -23.39 18.65
C ASP A 99 13.15 -22.83 17.38
N THR A 100 13.61 -23.75 16.54
CA THR A 100 14.14 -23.45 15.21
C THR A 100 13.04 -23.42 14.16
N PHE A 101 13.13 -22.46 13.23
CA PHE A 101 12.25 -22.31 12.09
C PHE A 101 13.07 -22.27 10.81
N ILE A 102 12.72 -23.08 9.81
CA ILE A 102 13.40 -23.10 8.51
C ILE A 102 12.52 -22.35 7.51
N SER A 103 13.01 -21.21 7.01
CA SER A 103 12.39 -20.49 5.92
C SER A 103 12.97 -20.94 4.59
N TYR A 104 12.12 -21.12 3.59
CA TYR A 104 12.55 -21.50 2.25
C TYR A 104 12.67 -20.24 1.39
N ASP A 105 13.90 -19.88 1.03
CA ASP A 105 14.16 -18.80 0.10
C ASP A 105 13.93 -19.25 -1.34
N HIS A 106 12.90 -18.71 -1.95
CA HIS A 106 12.44 -19.15 -3.26
C HIS A 106 13.04 -18.36 -4.41
N ALA A 107 13.89 -17.37 -4.13
CA ALA A 107 14.10 -16.36 -5.13
C ALA A 107 15.32 -16.53 -6.04
N TRP A 108 16.41 -17.16 -5.57
CA TRP A 108 17.63 -17.27 -6.38
C TRP A 108 18.19 -18.70 -6.43
N ASP A 109 18.32 -19.40 -5.29
CA ASP A 109 19.04 -20.69 -5.27
C ASP A 109 18.30 -21.85 -4.56
N GLY A 110 17.04 -21.64 -4.14
CA GLY A 110 16.33 -22.63 -3.31
C GLY A 110 16.99 -22.83 -1.94
N GLY A 111 17.66 -21.78 -1.45
CA GLY A 111 18.30 -21.76 -0.15
C GLY A 111 17.28 -21.92 0.99
N CYS A 112 17.78 -22.33 2.15
CA CYS A 112 16.97 -22.41 3.36
C CYS A 112 17.72 -21.64 4.46
N ASP A 113 17.05 -20.66 5.05
CA ASP A 113 17.57 -19.95 6.20
C ASP A 113 17.00 -20.59 7.48
N THR A 114 17.88 -20.79 8.45
CA THR A 114 17.46 -21.29 9.77
C THR A 114 17.41 -20.12 10.73
N PHE A 115 16.25 -19.93 11.32
CA PHE A 115 15.99 -18.94 12.35
C PHE A 115 15.74 -19.64 13.67
N ILE A 116 15.97 -18.94 14.77
CA ILE A 116 15.52 -19.38 16.09
C ILE A 116 14.63 -18.30 16.69
N LEU A 117 13.54 -18.72 17.32
CA LEU A 117 12.62 -17.81 18.00
C LEU A 117 13.24 -17.35 19.33
N GLY A 118 13.63 -16.08 19.43
CA GLY A 118 14.30 -15.52 20.61
C GLY A 118 13.38 -14.90 21.64
N ALA A 119 12.27 -14.32 21.19
CA ALA A 119 11.30 -13.73 22.09
C ALA A 119 9.89 -13.77 21.50
N ILE A 120 8.91 -13.88 22.39
CA ILE A 120 7.50 -13.74 22.08
C ILE A 120 6.96 -12.57 22.91
N ASP A 121 6.25 -11.66 22.26
CA ASP A 121 5.54 -10.56 22.89
C ASP A 121 4.13 -10.44 22.33
N THR A 122 3.39 -9.42 22.75
CA THR A 122 2.06 -9.07 22.24
C THR A 122 2.00 -7.60 21.88
N ILE A 123 1.20 -7.29 20.87
CA ILE A 123 1.05 -5.94 20.35
C ILE A 123 -0.42 -5.67 20.03
N ASN A 124 -0.90 -4.46 20.33
CA ASN A 124 -2.28 -4.06 20.02
C ASN A 124 -2.30 -3.22 18.73
N ILE A 125 -2.90 -3.75 17.67
CA ILE A 125 -3.02 -3.11 16.36
C ILE A 125 -4.50 -3.12 15.99
N ALA A 126 -5.07 -1.95 15.71
CA ALA A 126 -6.47 -1.79 15.27
C ALA A 126 -7.53 -2.24 16.30
N GLY A 127 -7.16 -2.35 17.58
CA GLY A 127 -8.03 -2.91 18.62
C GLY A 127 -7.96 -4.44 18.73
N TYR A 128 -7.06 -5.08 17.99
CA TYR A 128 -6.78 -6.50 18.07
C TYR A 128 -5.42 -6.73 18.73
N THR A 129 -5.36 -7.73 19.60
CA THR A 129 -4.10 -8.19 20.18
C THR A 129 -3.49 -9.24 19.26
N HIS A 130 -2.26 -9.01 18.82
CA HIS A 130 -1.49 -9.92 17.98
C HIS A 130 -0.32 -10.49 18.77
N LYS A 131 0.05 -11.75 18.48
CA LYS A 131 1.33 -12.31 18.90
C LYS A 131 2.45 -11.73 18.03
N LEU A 132 3.55 -11.38 18.67
CA LEU A 132 4.76 -10.89 18.03
C LEU A 132 5.89 -11.89 18.29
N GLN A 133 6.50 -12.41 17.23
CA GLN A 133 7.61 -13.36 17.30
C GLN A 133 8.88 -12.69 16.78
N ASN A 134 9.92 -12.63 17.62
CA ASN A 134 11.23 -12.09 17.28
C ASN A 134 12.19 -13.23 16.99
N PHE A 135 12.63 -13.33 15.74
CA PHE A 135 13.59 -14.33 15.30
C PHE A 135 15.00 -13.75 15.18
N TYR A 136 15.98 -14.60 15.42
CA TYR A 136 17.38 -14.34 15.11
C TYR A 136 17.88 -15.36 14.09
N ASP A 137 18.78 -14.93 13.21
CA ASP A 137 19.48 -15.81 12.28
C ASP A 137 20.37 -16.78 13.08
N TYR A 138 20.31 -18.08 12.73
CA TYR A 138 21.15 -19.10 13.32
C TYR A 138 22.65 -18.87 13.07
N HIS A 139 23.01 -18.27 11.93
CA HIS A 139 24.38 -18.05 11.49
C HIS A 139 24.99 -16.73 11.98
N ASP A 140 24.18 -15.79 12.47
CA ASP A 140 24.69 -14.54 13.04
C ASP A 140 25.22 -14.78 14.47
N THR A 141 26.49 -15.18 14.58
CA THR A 141 27.18 -15.38 15.86
C THR A 141 27.31 -14.09 16.66
N ASP A 142 27.27 -12.94 15.99
CA ASP A 142 27.43 -11.65 16.62
C ASP A 142 26.11 -11.13 17.23
N ARG A 143 24.94 -11.70 16.91
CA ARG A 143 23.62 -11.27 17.42
C ARG A 143 23.35 -9.77 17.22
N HIS A 144 24.02 -9.14 16.27
CA HIS A 144 23.92 -7.70 16.01
C HIS A 144 23.01 -7.39 14.81
N ALA A 145 22.63 -8.39 14.00
CA ALA A 145 21.63 -8.20 12.96
C ALA A 145 20.24 -7.96 13.57
N PRO A 146 19.43 -7.07 12.97
CA PRO A 146 18.11 -6.74 13.47
C PRO A 146 17.21 -7.99 13.55
N TYR A 147 16.41 -8.04 14.62
CA TYR A 147 15.44 -9.09 14.86
C TYR A 147 14.41 -9.15 13.72
N HIS A 148 14.16 -10.33 13.15
CA HIS A 148 13.02 -10.48 12.23
C HIS A 148 11.75 -10.60 13.05
N ILE A 149 10.80 -9.71 12.76
CA ILE A 149 9.58 -9.59 13.56
C ILE A 149 8.40 -10.06 12.73
N VAL A 150 7.84 -11.20 13.13
CA VAL A 150 6.59 -11.71 12.57
C VAL A 150 5.45 -11.34 13.49
N ILE A 151 4.44 -10.66 12.94
CA ILE A 151 3.21 -10.31 13.65
C ILE A 151 2.10 -11.25 13.17
N GLU A 152 1.48 -11.98 14.08
CA GLU A 152 0.41 -12.91 13.78
C GLU A 152 -0.73 -12.24 13.01
N GLY A 153 -1.10 -12.82 11.86
CA GLY A 153 -2.16 -12.30 11.00
C GLY A 153 -1.75 -11.12 10.11
N ILE A 154 -0.53 -10.60 10.25
CA ILE A 154 0.02 -9.51 9.42
C ILE A 154 1.23 -10.00 8.62
N GLY A 155 2.13 -10.76 9.22
CA GLY A 155 3.35 -11.27 8.58
C GLY A 155 4.62 -10.57 9.06
N ASN A 156 5.69 -10.68 8.27
CA ASN A 156 7.01 -10.14 8.62
C ASN A 156 7.10 -8.62 8.41
N MET A 157 7.79 -7.92 9.32
CA MET A 157 8.03 -6.49 9.23
C MET A 157 9.14 -6.11 8.24
N GLU A 158 9.99 -7.05 7.86
CA GLU A 158 11.11 -6.83 6.96
C GLU A 158 10.92 -7.61 5.66
N ALA A 159 11.00 -6.94 4.51
CA ALA A 159 10.92 -7.56 3.19
C ALA A 159 12.22 -8.25 2.76
N ARG A 160 13.27 -8.18 3.60
CA ARG A 160 14.59 -8.77 3.31
C ARG A 160 14.60 -10.29 3.22
N PHE A 161 13.52 -10.96 3.60
CA PHE A 161 13.55 -12.40 3.81
C PHE A 161 12.39 -13.12 3.16
N SER A 162 12.60 -14.41 2.93
CA SER A 162 11.64 -15.40 2.42
C SER A 162 10.39 -15.55 3.28
N LEU A 163 10.39 -14.90 4.43
CA LEU A 163 9.27 -14.69 5.33
C LEU A 163 8.36 -13.54 4.91
N ALA A 164 8.62 -12.79 3.85
CA ALA A 164 7.76 -11.68 3.43
C ALA A 164 6.71 -12.13 2.39
N PRO A 165 5.44 -11.71 2.52
CA PRO A 165 4.40 -12.00 1.52
C PRO A 165 4.71 -11.41 0.14
N LEU A 166 5.44 -10.29 0.12
CA LEU A 166 5.85 -9.61 -1.09
C LEU A 166 7.35 -9.75 -1.23
N TYR A 167 7.78 -10.39 -2.30
CA TYR A 167 9.18 -10.52 -2.61
C TYR A 167 9.59 -9.40 -3.56
N HIS A 168 10.57 -8.58 -3.17
CA HIS A 168 11.29 -7.73 -4.11
C HIS A 168 12.79 -8.09 -4.03
N PRO A 169 13.38 -8.67 -5.08
CA PRO A 169 14.72 -9.28 -5.01
C PRO A 169 15.83 -8.33 -4.60
N ASP A 170 15.64 -7.05 -4.85
CA ASP A 170 16.70 -6.06 -4.71
C ASP A 170 16.42 -5.03 -3.61
N ASN A 171 15.25 -5.06 -2.95
CA ASN A 171 14.83 -3.99 -2.06
C ASN A 171 14.51 -4.46 -0.64
N LEU A 172 15.19 -3.81 0.29
CA LEU A 172 15.08 -3.97 1.74
C LEU A 172 13.84 -3.19 2.21
N GLY A 173 12.66 -3.59 1.72
CA GLY A 173 11.40 -2.97 2.10
C GLY A 173 11.14 -3.14 3.60
N LEU A 174 10.72 -2.09 4.29
CA LEU A 174 10.23 -2.20 5.66
C LEU A 174 8.72 -2.02 5.65
N LEU A 175 7.99 -2.93 6.29
CA LEU A 175 6.53 -2.81 6.44
C LEU A 175 6.23 -1.56 7.28
N THR A 176 5.77 -0.50 6.63
CA THR A 176 5.46 0.76 7.30
C THR A 176 4.04 0.81 7.78
N CYS A 177 3.10 0.24 7.00
CA CYS A 177 1.68 0.31 7.30
C CYS A 177 0.95 -0.97 6.93
N PHE A 178 -0.14 -1.18 7.66
CA PHE A 178 -1.06 -2.27 7.45
C PHE A 178 -2.47 -1.73 7.46
N GLU A 179 -3.28 -2.16 6.51
CA GLU A 179 -4.71 -1.88 6.48
C GLU A 179 -5.49 -3.18 6.47
N ASN A 180 -6.53 -3.25 7.28
CA ASN A 180 -7.49 -4.35 7.29
C ASN A 180 -8.90 -3.74 7.35
N ASN A 181 -9.81 -4.22 6.50
CA ASN A 181 -11.20 -3.72 6.42
C ASN A 181 -11.31 -2.18 6.33
N HIS A 182 -10.48 -1.53 5.50
CA HIS A 182 -10.41 -0.07 5.35
C HIS A 182 -10.03 0.71 6.62
N ARG A 183 -9.46 0.01 7.62
CA ARG A 183 -8.85 0.63 8.79
C ARG A 183 -7.35 0.57 8.62
N THR A 184 -6.78 1.66 8.13
CA THR A 184 -5.33 1.82 8.09
C THR A 184 -4.83 2.00 9.50
N VAL A 185 -3.93 1.13 9.93
CA VAL A 185 -3.37 1.17 11.28
C VAL A 185 -1.87 1.26 11.22
N ARG A 186 -1.38 2.19 12.02
CA ARG A 186 0.04 2.31 12.30
C ARG A 186 0.45 1.22 13.30
N ILE A 187 1.46 0.45 12.93
CA ILE A 187 2.03 -0.58 13.81
C ILE A 187 2.75 0.11 14.98
N ARG A 188 2.35 -0.17 16.23
CA ARG A 188 2.88 0.41 17.49
C ARG A 188 3.11 -0.68 18.55
N PRO A 189 4.23 -0.73 19.30
CA PRO A 189 5.22 0.33 19.49
C PRO A 189 6.07 0.60 18.25
N ALA A 190 6.65 1.80 18.16
CA ALA A 190 7.55 2.15 17.07
C ALA A 190 8.77 1.22 17.12
N ILE A 191 8.88 0.30 16.16
CA ILE A 191 10.06 -0.55 16.00
C ILE A 191 11.08 0.22 15.15
N GLY A 192 11.73 1.25 15.70
CA GLY A 192 12.62 2.12 14.93
C GLY A 192 11.91 3.26 14.20
N PHE A 193 12.14 3.44 12.89
CA PHE A 193 11.72 4.64 12.11
C PHE A 193 10.21 4.76 11.80
N PHE A 194 9.36 3.87 12.32
CA PHE A 194 7.93 3.81 12.01
C PHE A 194 7.06 4.93 12.63
N ASP A 195 7.68 5.96 13.19
CA ASP A 195 7.03 7.04 13.92
C ASP A 195 6.95 8.40 13.19
N ASN A 196 6.43 8.48 11.96
CA ASN A 196 5.82 9.76 11.51
C ASN A 196 4.35 9.64 11.04
N MET A 197 3.53 10.67 11.30
CA MET A 197 2.11 10.72 10.86
C MET A 197 1.96 10.57 9.34
N SER A 198 3.04 10.89 8.61
CA SER A 198 3.15 10.75 7.16
C SER A 198 3.43 9.31 6.69
N SER A 199 3.78 8.36 7.56
CA SER A 199 4.18 7.00 7.13
C SER A 199 2.99 6.20 6.59
N CYS A 200 1.79 6.42 7.15
CA CYS A 200 0.54 5.77 6.74
C CYS A 200 -0.47 6.70 6.10
N GLN A 201 -0.13 7.99 5.98
CA GLN A 201 -0.72 8.76 4.92
C GLN A 201 -0.02 8.27 3.67
N MET A 202 -0.60 7.24 3.01
CA MET A 202 -0.38 7.12 1.57
C MET A 202 -0.56 8.54 1.07
N LEU A 203 0.51 9.17 0.59
CA LEU A 203 0.38 10.39 -0.15
C LEU A 203 -0.52 9.97 -1.28
N SER A 204 -1.80 10.27 -1.14
CA SER A 204 -2.76 10.17 -2.20
C SER A 204 -2.36 11.27 -3.17
N VAL A 205 -1.23 11.08 -3.85
CA VAL A 205 -1.27 10.97 -5.29
C VAL A 205 -2.27 9.85 -5.58
N HIS A 206 -3.55 10.11 -5.31
CA HIS A 206 -4.52 9.87 -6.31
C HIS A 206 -3.78 10.30 -7.58
N ASN A 207 -3.52 9.35 -8.47
CA ASN A 207 -3.88 9.64 -9.82
C ASN A 207 -5.36 10.09 -9.72
N THR A 208 -5.60 11.36 -9.35
CA THR A 208 -6.22 12.24 -10.29
C THR A 208 -5.43 11.97 -11.56
N ILE A 209 -5.85 10.92 -12.28
CA ILE A 209 -6.43 11.14 -13.59
C ILE A 209 -7.20 12.43 -13.38
N ALA A 210 -6.49 13.56 -13.50
CA ALA A 210 -7.11 14.83 -13.69
C ALA A 210 -7.90 14.47 -14.92
N LYS A 211 -9.20 14.19 -14.76
CA LYS A 211 -10.13 14.11 -15.87
C LYS A 211 -9.75 15.34 -16.64
N HIS A 212 -9.00 15.19 -17.74
CA HIS A 212 -8.24 16.31 -18.28
C HIS A 212 -9.30 17.32 -18.67
N VAL A 213 -9.54 18.31 -17.81
CA VAL A 213 -10.65 19.24 -17.99
C VAL A 213 -10.33 20.09 -19.19
N ALA A 214 -9.03 20.24 -19.49
CA ALA A 214 -8.52 20.98 -20.60
C ALA A 214 -7.28 20.29 -21.22
N ALA A 215 -7.12 20.42 -22.53
CA ALA A 215 -5.92 20.06 -23.27
C ALA A 215 -5.60 21.16 -24.30
N ILE A 216 -4.32 21.46 -24.50
CA ILE A 216 -3.88 22.44 -25.51
C ILE A 216 -3.52 21.70 -26.78
N ILE A 217 -4.14 22.09 -27.90
CA ILE A 217 -3.98 21.43 -29.20
C ILE A 217 -3.71 22.50 -30.28
N PRO A 218 -2.64 22.37 -31.09
CA PRO A 218 -1.51 21.45 -30.90
C PRO A 218 -0.62 21.83 -29.71
N ASN A 219 0.23 20.89 -29.26
CA ASN A 219 1.36 21.12 -28.35
C ASN A 219 2.63 20.49 -28.98
N PRO A 220 3.64 21.26 -29.42
CA PRO A 220 3.83 22.70 -29.19
C PRO A 220 2.72 23.58 -29.78
N ALA A 221 2.35 24.60 -29.01
CA ALA A 221 1.34 25.57 -29.35
C ALA A 221 1.89 26.67 -30.26
N ASN A 222 1.02 27.24 -31.08
CA ASN A 222 1.30 28.35 -31.98
C ASN A 222 0.13 29.35 -31.96
N SER A 223 0.14 30.35 -32.85
CA SER A 223 -0.90 31.38 -32.94
C SER A 223 -2.33 30.85 -33.17
N SER A 224 -2.47 29.63 -33.69
CA SER A 224 -3.75 28.94 -33.93
C SER A 224 -4.16 27.97 -32.81
N SER A 225 -3.34 27.78 -31.78
CA SER A 225 -3.63 26.81 -30.72
C SER A 225 -4.83 27.16 -29.87
N MET A 226 -5.53 26.11 -29.46
CA MET A 226 -6.74 26.19 -28.65
C MET A 226 -6.59 25.37 -27.37
N LEU A 227 -7.15 25.88 -26.28
CA LEU A 227 -7.45 25.11 -25.08
C LEU A 227 -8.82 24.46 -25.26
N ARG A 228 -8.85 23.14 -25.44
CA ARG A 228 -10.08 22.35 -25.57
C ARG A 228 -10.48 21.74 -24.24
N LEU A 229 -11.71 21.98 -23.83
CA LEU A 229 -12.28 21.51 -22.58
C LEU A 229 -13.06 20.21 -22.78
N SER A 230 -13.02 19.31 -21.79
CA SER A 230 -13.78 18.05 -21.82
C SER A 230 -15.29 18.26 -21.60
N THR A 231 -15.67 19.40 -21.02
CA THR A 231 -17.05 19.83 -20.81
C THR A 231 -17.17 21.35 -21.00
N THR A 232 -18.36 21.83 -21.36
CA THR A 232 -18.63 23.27 -21.48
C THR A 232 -18.73 23.89 -20.09
N LEU A 233 -17.84 24.84 -19.77
CA LEU A 233 -17.85 25.54 -18.48
C LEU A 233 -18.78 26.75 -18.56
N GLN A 234 -19.60 26.94 -17.54
CA GLN A 234 -20.57 28.05 -17.48
C GLN A 234 -19.88 29.37 -17.11
N HIS A 235 -19.06 29.35 -16.07
CA HIS A 235 -18.27 30.50 -15.60
C HIS A 235 -16.92 30.01 -15.11
N ALA A 236 -15.86 30.30 -15.86
CA ALA A 236 -14.51 29.94 -15.46
C ALA A 236 -13.51 31.04 -15.79
N THR A 237 -12.38 31.03 -15.10
CA THR A 237 -11.24 31.90 -15.35
C THR A 237 -10.06 31.06 -15.79
N LEU A 238 -9.53 31.33 -16.98
CA LEU A 238 -8.24 30.82 -17.43
C LEU A 238 -7.16 31.86 -17.13
N THR A 239 -6.12 31.47 -16.41
CA THR A 239 -4.92 32.29 -16.19
C THR A 239 -3.72 31.55 -16.76
N ILE A 240 -2.91 32.21 -17.57
CA ILE A 240 -1.67 31.66 -18.14
C ILE A 240 -0.49 32.36 -17.48
N PHE A 241 0.48 31.58 -17.03
CA PHE A 241 1.71 32.01 -16.39
C PHE A 241 2.91 31.62 -17.24
N SER A 242 3.96 32.43 -17.18
CA SER A 242 5.29 32.06 -17.66
C SER A 242 5.93 30.97 -16.78
N SER A 243 7.04 30.39 -17.25
CA SER A 243 7.80 29.37 -16.50
C SER A 243 8.33 29.83 -15.14
N ILE A 244 8.45 31.15 -14.94
CA ILE A 244 8.86 31.77 -13.66
C ILE A 244 7.65 32.22 -12.81
N GLY A 245 6.42 31.86 -13.19
CA GLY A 245 5.21 32.10 -12.41
C GLY A 245 4.55 33.47 -12.60
N TRP A 246 5.03 34.31 -13.52
CA TRP A 246 4.39 35.60 -13.80
C TRP A 246 3.15 35.44 -14.68
N PRO A 247 2.01 36.08 -14.36
CA PRO A 247 0.79 36.00 -15.16
C PRO A 247 0.95 36.75 -16.49
N VAL A 248 0.71 36.06 -17.60
CA VAL A 248 0.83 36.59 -18.97
C VAL A 248 -0.55 36.90 -19.57
N ALA A 249 -1.56 36.09 -19.24
CA ALA A 249 -2.91 36.30 -19.72
C ALA A 249 -3.96 35.86 -18.69
N LYS A 250 -5.13 36.51 -18.70
CA LYS A 250 -6.29 36.13 -17.89
C LYS A 250 -7.56 36.30 -18.72
N VAL A 251 -8.29 35.21 -18.93
CA VAL A 251 -9.47 35.14 -19.80
C VAL A 251 -10.67 34.63 -19.01
N GLN A 252 -11.80 35.33 -19.14
CA GLN A 252 -13.08 34.89 -18.61
C GLN A 252 -13.77 34.00 -19.64
N ILE A 253 -14.15 32.79 -19.25
CA ILE A 253 -14.78 31.78 -20.09
C ILE A 253 -16.26 31.71 -19.70
N ARG A 254 -17.14 31.85 -20.71
CA ARG A 254 -18.59 31.80 -20.54
C ARG A 254 -19.20 30.90 -21.60
N GLN A 255 -19.70 29.74 -21.18
CA GLN A 255 -20.39 28.78 -22.05
C GLN A 255 -19.56 28.34 -23.27
N GLN A 256 -18.26 28.14 -23.07
CA GLN A 256 -17.34 27.70 -24.12
C GLN A 256 -16.71 26.35 -23.74
N SER A 257 -16.46 25.53 -24.75
CA SER A 257 -15.66 24.30 -24.66
C SER A 257 -14.30 24.44 -25.35
N GLU A 258 -14.07 25.53 -26.09
CA GLU A 258 -12.81 25.80 -26.79
C GLU A 258 -12.44 27.28 -26.65
N ILE A 259 -11.17 27.54 -26.35
CA ILE A 259 -10.64 28.89 -26.13
C ILE A 259 -9.39 29.05 -26.98
N ALA A 260 -9.39 29.98 -27.93
CA ALA A 260 -8.18 30.32 -28.67
C ALA A 260 -7.16 30.96 -27.72
N ILE A 261 -5.97 30.37 -27.61
CA ILE A 261 -4.91 30.87 -26.71
C ILE A 261 -3.70 31.43 -27.44
N GLY A 262 -3.52 31.12 -28.73
CA GLY A 262 -2.33 31.49 -29.46
C GLY A 262 -2.09 33.00 -29.56
N HIS A 263 -3.18 33.79 -29.65
CA HIS A 263 -3.10 35.26 -29.70
C HIS A 263 -2.80 35.92 -28.34
N LEU A 264 -2.83 35.15 -27.25
CA LEU A 264 -2.55 35.65 -25.89
C LEU A 264 -1.04 35.68 -25.58
N LEU A 265 -0.22 35.09 -26.45
CA LEU A 265 1.20 34.87 -26.23
C LEU A 265 2.00 35.49 -27.37
N SER A 266 3.07 36.20 -27.03
CA SER A 266 3.93 36.89 -27.99
C SER A 266 5.35 36.35 -28.03
N THR A 267 5.74 35.53 -27.05
CA THR A 267 7.13 35.09 -26.86
C THR A 267 7.18 33.56 -26.78
N PRO A 268 8.03 32.88 -27.56
CA PRO A 268 8.24 31.45 -27.44
C PRO A 268 8.71 31.05 -26.04
N GLY A 269 8.24 29.93 -25.50
CA GLY A 269 8.61 29.49 -24.16
C GLY A 269 7.72 28.41 -23.55
N ILE A 270 8.00 28.07 -22.29
CA ILE A 270 7.18 27.15 -21.49
C ILE A 270 6.19 27.97 -20.67
N TYR A 271 4.93 27.57 -20.73
CA TYR A 271 3.83 28.21 -20.04
C TYR A 271 3.06 27.21 -19.19
N ILE A 272 2.46 27.71 -18.12
CA ILE A 272 1.59 26.97 -17.20
C ILE A 272 0.22 27.64 -17.25
N TYR A 273 -0.86 26.87 -17.35
CA TYR A 273 -2.20 27.41 -17.22
C TYR A 273 -2.86 26.94 -15.93
N LEU A 274 -3.74 27.78 -15.38
CA LEU A 274 -4.69 27.50 -14.31
C LEU A 274 -6.09 27.84 -14.80
N LEU A 275 -6.98 26.86 -14.77
CA LEU A 275 -8.39 27.00 -15.09
C LEU A 275 -9.18 26.79 -13.80
N ALA A 276 -9.92 27.82 -13.36
CA ALA A 276 -10.77 27.78 -12.18
C ALA A 276 -12.24 28.00 -12.56
N ASP A 277 -13.12 27.03 -12.25
CA ASP A 277 -14.58 27.15 -12.34
C ASP A 277 -15.15 27.36 -10.93
N ASP A 278 -15.51 28.60 -10.62
CA ASP A 278 -15.97 29.01 -9.30
C ASP A 278 -17.30 28.35 -8.92
N LYS A 279 -18.12 27.92 -9.90
CA LYS A 279 -19.44 27.33 -9.64
C LYS A 279 -19.32 25.87 -9.25
N ASN A 280 -18.47 25.13 -9.93
CA ASN A 280 -18.29 23.69 -9.71
C ASN A 280 -17.11 23.38 -8.78
N ASN A 281 -16.40 24.40 -8.30
CA ASN A 281 -15.17 24.29 -7.51
C ASN A 281 -14.12 23.39 -8.19
N ILE A 282 -14.01 23.52 -9.52
CA ILE A 282 -13.07 22.73 -10.33
C ILE A 282 -11.84 23.59 -10.60
N THR A 283 -10.68 23.08 -10.24
CA THR A 283 -9.38 23.65 -10.60
C THR A 283 -8.60 22.67 -11.47
N SER A 284 -8.15 23.10 -12.64
CA SER A 284 -7.30 22.33 -13.54
C SER A 284 -6.04 23.10 -13.86
N THR A 285 -4.89 22.42 -13.85
CA THR A 285 -3.61 22.99 -14.23
C THR A 285 -2.96 22.16 -15.32
N GLY A 286 -2.11 22.79 -16.12
CA GLY A 286 -1.32 22.09 -17.12
C GLY A 286 -0.19 22.93 -17.65
N ARG A 287 0.69 22.32 -18.45
CA ARG A 287 1.86 22.95 -19.05
C ARG A 287 1.87 22.76 -20.56
N PHE A 288 2.42 23.73 -21.29
CA PHE A 288 2.58 23.65 -22.73
C PHE A 288 3.78 24.47 -23.20
N ILE A 289 4.25 24.18 -24.41
CA ILE A 289 5.32 24.92 -25.08
C ILE A 289 4.67 25.81 -26.14
N PHE A 290 5.03 27.09 -26.23
CA PHE A 290 4.59 27.99 -27.31
C PHE A 290 5.77 28.31 -28.24
N GLN A 291 5.51 28.32 -29.55
CA GLN A 291 6.48 28.55 -30.63
C GLN A 291 5.99 29.65 -31.57
#